data_AF-A0A368F4I8-F1
#
_entry.id   AF-A0A368F4I8-F1
#
_cell.length_a   1.000
_cell.length_b   1.000
_cell.length_c   1.000
_cell.angle_alpha   90.00
_cell.angle_beta   90.00
_cell.angle_gamma   90.00
#
_symmetry.space_group_name_H-M   'P 1'
#
loop_
_entity.id
_entity.type
_entity.pdbx_description
1 polymer ?
#
loop_
_entity_poly.entity_id
_entity_poly.type
_entity_poly.pdbx_seq_one_letter_code
_entity_poly.pdbx_strand_id
1 'polypeptide(L)'
;KLSFEDNEIRISNLKRITAILLTVFVGTLYGNMLTPINYLVANSSQTGYPASVSSYFFSFCFGALLTSTIIFMVYSVARRNRPFINPELTMPSLTSGMIYAVATYCFFLANQHLDQTIAYPILSKAPGVVVSLWAVFLFNEIKGCRDLATLVVGICTTITGIALISVSKIHF
;
A
#
# COMPACT_ATOMS: atom_id res chain seq x y z
N LYS A 1 4.93 16.46 32.25
CA LYS A 1 5.97 15.47 32.60
C LYS A 1 5.82 14.27 31.65
N LEU A 2 6.31 14.42 30.42
CA LEU A 2 6.55 13.34 29.46
C LEU A 2 7.83 13.76 28.74
N SER A 3 8.95 13.36 29.32
CA SER A 3 10.24 13.41 28.65
C SER A 3 10.17 12.40 27.52
N PHE A 4 9.89 12.88 26.32
CA PHE A 4 10.38 12.23 25.12
C PHE A 4 11.90 12.40 25.15
N GLU A 5 12.56 11.58 25.97
CA GLU A 5 13.99 11.35 25.82
C GLU A 5 14.17 10.78 24.42
N ASP A 6 14.72 11.63 23.55
CA ASP A 6 15.42 11.24 22.33
C ASP A 6 16.55 10.28 22.71
N ASN A 7 16.19 9.03 22.99
CA ASN A 7 17.09 7.92 22.83
C ASN A 7 17.29 7.81 21.31
N GLU A 8 18.28 8.55 20.78
CA GLU A 8 18.89 8.23 19.50
C GLU A 8 19.41 6.79 19.61
N ILE A 9 18.56 5.82 19.30
CA ILE A 9 18.95 4.43 19.12
C ILE A 9 20.02 4.49 18.05
N ARG A 10 21.29 4.28 18.42
CA ARG A 10 22.41 4.25 17.47
C ARG A 10 22.20 3.03 16.57
N ILE A 11 21.43 3.21 15.51
CA ILE A 11 21.09 2.14 14.57
C ILE A 11 22.39 1.79 13.84
N SER A 12 22.91 0.59 14.10
CA SER A 12 24.09 0.06 13.40
C SER A 12 23.89 0.15 11.88
N ASN A 13 24.94 0.55 11.16
CA ASN A 13 24.92 0.67 9.70
C ASN A 13 24.42 -0.62 9.03
N LEU A 14 24.72 -1.79 9.60
CA LEU A 14 24.21 -3.07 9.12
C LEU A 14 22.68 -3.15 9.17
N LYS A 15 22.06 -2.71 10.28
CA LYS A 15 20.59 -2.69 10.43
C LYS A 15 19.94 -1.74 9.42
N ARG A 16 20.56 -0.58 9.18
CA ARG A 16 20.09 0.38 8.17
C ARG A 16 20.15 -0.24 6.77
N ILE A 17 21.27 -0.85 6.40
CA ILE A 17 21.42 -1.51 5.09
C ILE A 17 20.40 -2.64 4.94
N THR A 18 20.22 -3.50 5.95
CA THR A 18 19.21 -4.58 5.87
C THR A 18 17.80 -4.04 5.75
N ALA A 19 17.46 -2.94 6.44
CA ALA A 19 16.14 -2.32 6.33
C ALA A 19 15.91 -1.71 4.94
N ILE A 20 16.92 -1.07 4.35
CA ILE A 20 16.85 -0.52 3.00
C ILE A 20 16.67 -1.64 1.97
N LEU A 21 17.49 -2.69 2.04
CA LEU A 21 17.39 -3.84 1.14
C LEU A 21 16.02 -4.52 1.23
N LEU A 22 15.52 -4.71 2.46
CA LEU A 22 14.19 -5.28 2.68
C LEU A 22 13.09 -4.36 2.12
N THR A 23 13.21 -3.05 2.29
CA THR A 23 12.25 -2.07 1.74
C THR A 23 12.22 -2.12 0.21
N VAL A 24 13.39 -2.18 -0.44
CA VAL A 24 13.49 -2.33 -1.90
C VAL A 24 12.83 -3.63 -2.35
N PHE A 25 13.11 -4.74 -1.66
CA PHE A 25 12.54 -6.05 -1.96
C PHE A 25 11.02 -6.09 -1.79
N VAL A 26 10.48 -5.51 -0.71
CA VAL A 26 9.04 -5.43 -0.50
C VAL A 26 8.39 -4.51 -1.54
N GLY A 27 9.04 -3.40 -1.89
CA GLY A 27 8.57 -2.47 -2.90
C GLY A 27 8.48 -3.11 -4.29
N THR A 28 9.47 -3.90 -4.69
CA THR A 28 9.43 -4.62 -5.98
C THR A 28 8.34 -5.69 -6.01
N LEU A 29 8.15 -6.43 -4.92
CA LEU A 29 7.06 -7.40 -4.80
C LEU A 29 5.68 -6.73 -4.88
N TYR A 30 5.49 -5.62 -4.17
CA TYR A 30 4.22 -4.87 -4.19
C TYR A 30 3.91 -4.31 -5.58
N GLY A 31 4.92 -3.76 -6.27
CA GLY A 31 4.77 -3.28 -7.64
C GLY A 31 4.37 -4.39 -8.62
N ASN A 32 4.85 -5.62 -8.41
CA ASN A 32 4.60 -6.76 -9.30
C ASN A 32 3.33 -7.57 -8.93
N MET A 33 2.57 -7.14 -7.93
CA MET A 33 1.46 -7.91 -7.36
C MET A 33 0.33 -8.21 -8.37
N LEU A 34 0.01 -7.27 -9.29
CA LEU A 34 -1.03 -7.50 -10.32
C LEU A 34 -0.50 -8.07 -11.63
N THR A 35 0.80 -8.03 -11.88
CA THR A 35 1.42 -8.56 -13.10
C THR A 35 0.99 -10.00 -13.43
N PRO A 36 1.00 -10.98 -12.49
CA PRO A 36 0.56 -12.34 -12.80
C PRO A 36 -0.94 -12.42 -13.13
N ILE A 37 -1.76 -11.62 -12.45
CA ILE A 37 -3.22 -11.57 -12.68
C ILE A 37 -3.49 -11.00 -14.08
N ASN A 38 -2.77 -9.96 -14.48
CA ASN A 38 -2.93 -9.33 -15.78
C ASN A 38 -2.40 -10.21 -16.91
N TYR A 39 -1.33 -10.97 -16.67
CA TYR A 39 -0.87 -11.99 -17.60
C TYR A 39 -1.93 -13.08 -17.82
N LEU A 40 -2.57 -13.56 -16.74
CA LEU A 40 -3.66 -14.54 -16.83
C LEU A 40 -4.88 -13.99 -17.58
N VAL A 41 -5.25 -12.73 -17.32
CA VAL A 41 -6.35 -12.05 -18.00
C VAL A 41 -6.06 -11.82 -19.49
N ALA A 42 -4.82 -11.47 -19.85
CA ALA A 42 -4.41 -11.28 -21.24
C ALA A 42 -4.40 -12.59 -22.05
N ASN A 43 -4.12 -13.73 -21.40
CA ASN A 43 -4.14 -15.06 -22.00
C ASN A 43 -5.47 -15.82 -21.77
N SER A 44 -6.50 -15.11 -21.30
CA SER A 44 -7.83 -15.69 -21.00
C SER A 44 -8.49 -16.32 -22.22
N SER A 45 -8.25 -15.76 -23.42
CA SER A 45 -8.74 -16.27 -24.71
C SER A 45 -8.24 -17.67 -25.07
N GLN A 46 -7.10 -18.11 -24.53
CA GLN A 46 -6.52 -19.43 -24.80
C GLN A 46 -6.86 -20.47 -23.72
N THR A 47 -7.29 -20.03 -22.54
CA THR A 47 -7.39 -20.86 -21.34
C THR A 47 -8.80 -21.00 -20.79
N GLY A 48 -9.76 -20.20 -21.29
CA GLY A 48 -11.16 -20.22 -20.85
C GLY A 48 -11.39 -19.61 -19.47
N TYR A 49 -10.37 -18.92 -18.91
CA TYR A 49 -10.47 -18.23 -17.62
C TYR A 49 -11.20 -16.88 -17.75
N PRO A 50 -11.77 -16.35 -16.64
CA PRO A 50 -12.47 -15.07 -16.69
C PRO A 50 -11.51 -13.92 -17.06
N ALA A 51 -11.92 -13.08 -18.02
CA ALA A 51 -11.16 -11.91 -18.46
C ALA A 51 -11.23 -10.73 -17.47
N SER A 52 -11.99 -10.86 -16.38
CA SER A 52 -12.17 -9.81 -15.37
C SER A 52 -11.17 -9.96 -14.22
N VAL A 53 -10.35 -8.93 -14.00
CA VAL A 53 -9.41 -8.84 -12.86
C VAL A 53 -10.13 -9.03 -11.52
N SER A 54 -11.37 -8.54 -11.38
CA SER A 54 -12.18 -8.72 -10.16
C SER A 54 -12.48 -10.17 -9.80
N SER A 55 -12.49 -11.11 -10.75
CA SER A 55 -12.74 -12.53 -10.48
C SER A 55 -11.60 -13.18 -9.69
N TYR A 56 -10.40 -12.61 -9.78
CA TYR A 56 -9.22 -13.08 -9.06
C TYR A 56 -9.12 -12.50 -7.64
N PHE A 57 -9.99 -11.55 -7.26
CA PHE A 57 -9.96 -10.92 -5.94
C PHE A 57 -10.11 -11.93 -4.80
N PHE A 58 -10.99 -12.92 -4.96
CA PHE A 58 -11.16 -13.98 -3.95
C PHE A 58 -9.87 -14.79 -3.76
N SER A 59 -9.20 -15.16 -4.85
CA SER A 59 -7.91 -15.86 -4.82
C SER A 59 -6.83 -15.00 -4.16
N PHE A 60 -6.82 -13.70 -4.44
CA PHE A 60 -5.92 -12.74 -3.80
C PHE A 60 -6.15 -12.67 -2.29
N CYS A 61 -7.40 -12.54 -1.83
CA CYS A 61 -7.72 -12.55 -0.40
C CYS A 61 -7.32 -13.84 0.28
N PHE A 62 -7.55 -15.00 -0.37
CA PHE A 62 -7.16 -16.29 0.16
C PHE A 62 -5.63 -16.42 0.30
N GLY A 63 -4.89 -15.98 -0.72
CA GLY A 63 -3.43 -15.90 -0.67
C GLY A 63 -2.94 -15.02 0.48
N ALA A 64 -3.53 -13.83 0.64
CA ALA A 64 -3.18 -12.91 1.72
C ALA A 64 -3.44 -13.49 3.12
N LEU A 65 -4.57 -14.19 3.31
CA LEU A 65 -4.90 -14.89 4.56
C LEU A 65 -3.92 -16.03 4.86
N LEU A 66 -3.58 -16.82 3.84
CA LEU A 66 -2.65 -17.94 3.97
C LEU A 66 -1.24 -17.43 4.33
N THR A 67 -0.75 -16.41 3.62
CA THR A 67 0.54 -15.78 3.93
C THR A 67 0.55 -15.19 5.34
N SER A 68 -0.50 -14.49 5.76
CA SER A 68 -0.61 -13.94 7.11
C SER A 68 -0.57 -15.03 8.18
N THR A 69 -1.24 -16.16 7.92
CA THR A 69 -1.25 -17.32 8.82
C THR A 69 0.14 -17.95 8.93
N ILE A 70 0.87 -18.10 7.81
CA ILE A 70 2.24 -18.62 7.81
C ILE A 70 3.17 -17.69 8.61
N ILE A 71 3.10 -16.38 8.37
CA ILE A 71 3.91 -15.39 9.10
C ILE A 71 3.63 -15.49 10.61
N PHE A 72 2.35 -15.58 11.00
CA PHE A 72 1.96 -15.72 12.39
C PHE A 72 2.44 -17.04 13.01
N MET A 73 2.38 -18.14 12.25
CA MET A 73 2.88 -19.44 12.68
C MET A 73 4.39 -19.41 12.89
N VAL A 74 5.17 -18.87 11.94
CA VAL A 74 6.63 -18.70 12.06
C VAL A 74 6.99 -17.83 13.26
N TYR A 75 6.28 -16.71 13.44
CA TYR A 75 6.46 -15.84 14.61
C TYR A 75 6.18 -16.56 15.93
N SER A 76 5.11 -17.34 15.99
CA SER A 76 4.71 -18.10 17.18
C SER A 76 5.73 -19.19 17.53
N VAL A 77 6.27 -19.89 16.52
CA VAL A 77 7.36 -20.87 16.67
C VAL A 77 8.63 -20.19 17.19
N ALA A 78 9.05 -19.07 16.57
CA ALA A 78 10.22 -18.32 16.99
C ALA A 78 10.11 -17.79 18.44
N ARG A 79 8.90 -17.47 18.88
CA ARG A 79 8.59 -17.01 20.25
C ARG A 79 8.27 -18.15 21.23
N ARG A 80 8.55 -19.41 20.87
CA ARG A 80 8.31 -20.61 21.70
C ARG A 80 6.90 -20.63 22.32
N ASN A 81 5.88 -20.38 21.49
CA ASN A 81 4.47 -20.43 21.89
C ASN A 81 4.06 -19.40 22.98
N ARG A 82 4.84 -18.33 23.20
CA ARG A 82 4.44 -17.13 23.95
C ARG A 82 4.39 -15.88 23.04
N PRO A 83 3.51 -15.84 22.03
CA PRO A 83 3.30 -14.63 21.26
C PRO A 83 2.73 -13.53 22.18
N PHE A 84 3.39 -12.38 22.22
CA PHE A 84 2.88 -11.22 22.96
C PHE A 84 2.05 -10.38 22.00
N ILE A 85 0.73 -10.40 22.17
CA ILE A 85 -0.22 -9.62 21.38
C ILE A 85 -0.84 -8.63 22.36
N ASN A 86 -0.67 -7.33 22.11
CA ASN A 86 -1.29 -6.31 22.93
C ASN A 86 -2.79 -6.19 22.56
N PRO A 87 -3.74 -6.55 23.44
CA PRO A 87 -5.16 -6.56 23.12
C PRO A 87 -5.71 -5.17 22.74
N GLU A 88 -5.10 -4.09 23.25
CA GLU A 88 -5.47 -2.72 22.88
C GLU A 88 -5.16 -2.39 21.41
N LEU A 89 -4.13 -3.02 20.83
CA LEU A 89 -3.76 -2.82 19.42
C LEU A 89 -4.52 -3.75 18.47
N THR A 90 -5.10 -4.84 18.99
CA THR A 90 -5.82 -5.83 18.17
C THR A 90 -7.05 -5.22 17.51
N MET A 91 -7.89 -4.49 18.26
CA MET A 91 -9.10 -3.85 17.73
C MET A 91 -8.81 -2.85 16.60
N PRO A 92 -7.92 -1.84 16.77
CA PRO A 92 -7.60 -0.92 15.68
C PRO A 92 -6.94 -1.63 14.49
N SER A 93 -6.12 -2.66 14.73
CA SER A 93 -5.51 -3.44 13.63
C SER A 93 -6.54 -4.22 12.81
N LEU A 94 -7.61 -4.71 13.43
CA LEU A 94 -8.69 -5.38 12.72
C LEU A 94 -9.45 -4.39 11.84
N THR A 95 -9.79 -3.22 12.38
CA THR A 95 -10.50 -2.17 11.62
C THR A 95 -9.68 -1.67 10.43
N SER A 96 -8.36 -1.48 10.59
CA SER A 96 -7.51 -1.07 9.48
C SER A 96 -7.38 -2.16 8.41
N GLY A 97 -7.35 -3.44 8.81
CA GLY A 97 -7.41 -4.57 7.89
C GLY A 97 -8.70 -4.62 7.07
N MET A 98 -9.85 -4.33 7.69
CA MET A 98 -11.14 -4.25 6.98
C MET A 98 -11.14 -3.10 5.97
N ILE A 99 -10.65 -1.92 6.36
CA ILE A 99 -10.52 -0.77 5.44
C ILE A 99 -9.60 -1.12 4.28
N TYR A 100 -8.47 -1.80 4.54
CA TYR A 100 -7.54 -2.23 3.50
C TYR A 100 -8.17 -3.24 2.54
N ALA A 101 -8.99 -4.18 3.03
CA ALA A 101 -9.69 -5.14 2.18
C ALA A 101 -10.67 -4.44 1.23
N VAL A 102 -11.46 -3.48 1.73
CA VAL A 102 -12.38 -2.67 0.91
C VAL A 102 -11.60 -1.83 -0.11
N ALA A 103 -10.52 -1.18 0.31
CA ALA A 103 -9.66 -0.41 -0.58
C ALA A 103 -9.06 -1.27 -1.70
N THR A 104 -8.61 -2.49 -1.36
CA THR A 104 -8.08 -3.45 -2.34
C THR A 104 -9.17 -3.91 -3.30
N TYR A 105 -10.41 -4.14 -2.84
CA TYR A 105 -11.52 -4.46 -3.73
C TYR A 105 -11.81 -3.32 -4.72
N CYS A 106 -11.88 -2.07 -4.24
CA CYS A 106 -12.04 -0.89 -5.09
C CYS A 106 -10.88 -0.75 -6.08
N PHE A 107 -9.65 -1.08 -5.67
CA PHE A 107 -8.49 -1.10 -6.54
C PHE A 107 -8.63 -2.10 -7.69
N PHE A 108 -9.07 -3.33 -7.40
CA PHE A 108 -9.33 -4.34 -8.44
C PHE A 108 -10.44 -3.90 -9.40
N LEU A 109 -11.52 -3.30 -8.88
CA LEU A 109 -12.62 -2.78 -9.71
C LEU A 109 -12.17 -1.63 -10.62
N ALA A 110 -11.36 -0.70 -10.10
CA ALA A 110 -10.81 0.40 -10.89
C ALA A 110 -9.89 -0.10 -12.02
N ASN A 111 -9.07 -1.12 -11.76
CA ASN A 111 -8.22 -1.75 -12.77
C ASN A 111 -9.02 -2.50 -13.86
N GLN A 112 -10.28 -2.84 -13.62
CA GLN A 112 -11.14 -3.44 -14.65
C GLN A 112 -11.69 -2.39 -15.63
N HIS A 113 -11.82 -1.13 -15.20
CA HIS A 113 -12.40 -0.05 -15.99
C HIS A 113 -11.36 0.92 -16.57
N LEU A 114 -10.18 1.02 -15.96
CA LEU A 114 -9.07 1.86 -16.43
C LEU A 114 -7.86 1.00 -16.76
N ASP A 115 -7.12 1.37 -17.81
CA ASP A 115 -5.83 0.76 -18.12
C ASP A 115 -4.89 0.86 -16.90
N GLN A 116 -4.22 -0.24 -16.56
CA GLN A 116 -3.34 -0.36 -15.40
C GLN A 116 -2.32 0.79 -15.32
N THR A 117 -1.84 1.24 -16.48
CA THR A 117 -0.86 2.34 -16.61
C THR A 117 -1.37 3.66 -16.05
N ILE A 118 -2.69 3.87 -16.07
CA ILE A 118 -3.36 5.10 -15.59
C ILE A 118 -3.88 4.88 -14.17
N ALA A 119 -4.44 3.71 -13.88
CA ALA A 119 -5.01 3.38 -12.58
C ALA A 119 -3.95 3.40 -11.46
N TYR A 120 -2.78 2.80 -11.69
CA TYR A 120 -1.75 2.69 -10.65
C TYR A 120 -1.20 4.03 -10.13
N PRO A 121 -0.80 4.99 -10.98
CA PRO A 121 -0.37 6.30 -10.53
C PRO A 121 -1.44 7.04 -9.73
N ILE A 122 -2.70 6.98 -10.17
CA ILE A 122 -3.83 7.61 -9.47
C ILE A 122 -4.01 6.98 -8.09
N LEU A 123 -4.12 5.66 -8.02
CA LEU A 123 -4.39 4.95 -6.78
C LEU A 123 -3.19 4.91 -5.82
N SER A 124 -1.95 5.05 -6.31
CA SER A 124 -0.77 5.19 -5.45
C SER A 124 -0.65 6.59 -4.83
N LYS A 125 -1.09 7.64 -5.55
CA LYS A 125 -0.97 9.03 -5.08
C LYS A 125 -2.18 9.49 -4.28
N ALA A 126 -3.39 9.10 -4.64
CA ALA A 126 -4.61 9.57 -3.97
C ALA A 126 -4.65 9.27 -2.46
N PRO A 127 -4.32 8.06 -1.96
CA PRO A 127 -4.23 7.79 -0.53
C PRO A 127 -3.16 8.64 0.15
N GLY A 128 -2.02 8.87 -0.51
CA GLY A 128 -0.96 9.74 0.01
C GLY A 128 -1.42 11.18 0.22
N VAL A 129 -2.21 11.72 -0.71
CA VAL A 129 -2.83 13.05 -0.57
C VAL A 129 -3.83 13.08 0.58
N VAL A 130 -4.71 12.08 0.68
CA VAL A 130 -5.69 11.98 1.78
C VAL A 130 -5.00 11.86 3.14
N VAL A 131 -3.96 11.04 3.26
CA VAL A 131 -3.16 10.90 4.49
C VAL A 131 -2.47 12.21 4.83
N SER A 132 -1.92 12.92 3.84
CA SER A 132 -1.26 14.21 4.06
C SER A 132 -2.25 15.28 4.54
N LEU A 133 -3.46 15.32 3.95
CA LEU A 133 -4.54 16.19 4.42
C LEU A 133 -5.00 15.83 5.84
N TRP A 134 -5.17 14.54 6.12
CA TRP A 134 -5.53 14.06 7.45
C TRP A 134 -4.48 14.40 8.51
N ALA A 135 -3.20 14.29 8.18
CA ALA A 135 -2.09 14.69 9.06
C ALA A 135 -2.14 16.20 9.37
N VAL A 136 -2.40 17.04 8.37
CA VAL A 136 -2.54 18.50 8.56
C VAL A 136 -3.75 18.83 9.44
N PHE A 137 -4.93 18.27 9.16
CA PHE A 137 -6.18 18.65 9.84
C PHE A 137 -6.34 18.04 11.24
N LEU A 138 -5.98 16.76 11.42
CA LEU A 138 -6.22 16.04 12.68
C LEU A 138 -5.09 16.24 13.69
N PHE A 139 -3.83 16.15 13.23
CA PHE A 139 -2.66 16.28 14.11
C PHE A 139 -2.21 17.73 14.29
N ASN A 140 -2.69 18.65 13.44
CA ASN A 140 -2.30 20.07 13.48
C ASN A 140 -0.77 20.23 13.49
N GLU A 141 -0.07 19.25 12.89
CA GLU A 141 1.39 19.09 12.93
C GLU A 141 2.08 20.25 12.20
N ILE A 142 1.36 20.87 11.26
CA ILE A 142 1.87 21.87 10.34
C ILE A 142 1.14 23.19 10.57
N LYS A 143 1.74 24.07 11.38
CA LYS A 143 1.25 25.45 11.61
C LYS A 143 1.86 26.48 10.65
N GLY A 144 2.84 26.08 9.84
CA GLY A 144 3.61 27.00 8.99
C GLY A 144 3.11 27.07 7.54
N CYS A 145 2.88 28.28 7.02
CA CYS A 145 2.44 28.50 5.64
C CYS A 145 3.39 27.93 4.57
N ARG A 146 4.70 27.84 4.86
CA ARG A 146 5.71 27.26 3.94
C ARG A 146 5.52 25.77 3.72
N ASP A 147 5.22 25.03 4.77
CA ASP A 147 5.09 23.58 4.72
C ASP A 147 3.74 23.18 4.08
N LEU A 148 2.69 23.96 4.36
CA LEU A 148 1.43 23.88 3.61
C LEU A 148 1.64 24.17 2.12
N ALA A 149 2.44 25.18 1.76
CA ALA A 149 2.76 25.47 0.36
C ALA A 149 3.50 24.31 -0.32
N THR A 150 4.47 23.68 0.36
CA THR A 150 5.16 22.49 -0.15
C THR A 150 4.20 21.32 -0.38
N LEU A 151 3.25 21.11 0.53
CA LEU A 151 2.20 20.09 0.40
C LEU A 151 1.28 20.37 -0.80
N VAL A 152 0.82 21.61 -0.97
CA VAL A 152 0.01 22.02 -2.12
C VAL A 152 0.76 21.85 -3.44
N VAL A 153 2.03 22.26 -3.50
CA VAL A 153 2.89 22.05 -4.70
C VAL A 153 3.06 20.56 -4.99
N GLY A 154 3.23 19.72 -3.98
CA GLY A 154 3.28 18.26 -4.12
C GLY A 154 1.98 17.70 -4.71
N ILE A 155 0.83 18.16 -4.23
CA ILE A 155 -0.47 17.76 -4.77
C ILE A 155 -0.63 18.22 -6.22
N CYS A 156 -0.35 19.49 -6.52
CA CYS A 156 -0.44 20.02 -7.89
C CYS A 156 0.47 19.28 -8.87
N THR A 157 1.70 18.95 -8.47
CA THR A 157 2.63 18.17 -9.31
C THR A 157 2.14 16.75 -9.53
N THR A 158 1.56 16.09 -8.52
CA THR A 158 0.96 14.76 -8.69
C THR A 158 -0.26 14.77 -9.61
N ILE A 159 -1.16 15.75 -9.48
CA ILE A 159 -2.33 15.91 -10.36
C ILE A 159 -1.87 16.16 -11.80
N THR A 160 -0.87 17.03 -11.98
CA THR A 160 -0.30 17.32 -13.30
C THR A 160 0.30 16.06 -13.92
N GLY A 161 1.07 15.27 -13.16
CA GLY A 161 1.62 14.00 -13.63
C GLY A 161 0.54 12.99 -14.05
N ILE A 162 -0.52 12.86 -13.26
CA ILE A 162 -1.68 12.00 -13.58
C ILE A 162 -2.36 12.47 -14.89
N ALA A 163 -2.58 13.78 -15.04
CA ALA A 163 -3.18 14.36 -16.22
C ALA A 163 -2.33 14.09 -17.48
N LEU A 164 -1.01 14.29 -17.40
CA LEU A 164 -0.07 13.97 -18.48
C LEU A 164 -0.10 12.49 -18.87
N ILE A 165 -0.10 11.57 -17.90
CA ILE A 165 -0.17 10.12 -18.15
C ILE A 165 -1.50 9.75 -18.83
N SER A 166 -2.61 10.35 -18.36
CA SER A 166 -3.95 10.11 -18.92
C SER A 166 -4.06 10.63 -20.36
N VAL A 167 -3.56 11.84 -20.63
CA VAL A 167 -3.55 12.45 -21.97
C VAL A 167 -2.67 11.67 -22.94
N SER A 168 -1.51 11.18 -22.49
CA SER A 168 -0.60 10.37 -23.30
C SER A 168 -1.26 9.11 -23.86
N LYS A 169 -2.18 8.50 -23.11
CA LYS A 169 -2.92 7.29 -23.50
C LYS A 169 -4.15 7.55 -24.38
N ILE A 170 -4.60 8.80 -24.50
CA ILE A 170 -5.72 9.19 -25.39
C ILE A 170 -5.22 9.48 -26.81
N HIS A 171 -3.95 9.89 -26.93
CA HIS A 171 -3.32 10.25 -28.20
C HIS A 171 -2.61 9.09 -28.93
N PHE A 172 -2.69 7.87 -28.40
CA PHE A 172 -2.08 6.64 -28.94
C PHE A 172 -3.07 5.48 -28.85
#